data_AF-A0A1V4RS31-F1
#
_entry.id   AF-A0A1V4RS31-F1
#
_cell.length_a   1.000
_cell.length_b   1.000
_cell.length_c   1.000
_cell.angle_alpha   90.00
_cell.angle_beta   90.00
_cell.angle_gamma   90.00
#
_symmetry.space_group_name_H-M   'P 1'
#
loop_
_entity.id
_entity.type
_entity.pdbx_description
1 polymer ?
#
loop_
_entity_poly.entity_id
_entity_poly.type
_entity_poly.pdbx_seq_one_letter_code
_entity_poly.pdbx_strand_id
1 'polypeptide(L)'
;MASKRAKKNNNDSGGGGGAPGWMVTYGDLMSLLLCFFVLLVSFSSIEMAKFQKALGSLKGALGVLPRQETVFKQWEPVMPQLTDYEKKRTRKVISELRNMVKGKGISKNLTFEATDDGIIIRIDSPILYNSGEAEIKPRAFPILDKIMELTADWSNSIRIEGHTDN
;
A
#
# COMPACT_ATOMS: atom_id res chain seq x y z
N MET A 1 -18.22 -63.78 69.69
CA MET A 1 -18.40 -62.31 69.78
C MET A 1 -17.09 -61.61 69.47
N ALA A 2 -17.16 -60.64 68.55
CA ALA A 2 -16.23 -59.53 68.29
C ALA A 2 -14.76 -59.84 67.93
N SER A 3 -14.53 -60.00 66.62
CA SER A 3 -13.24 -59.74 65.96
C SER A 3 -12.88 -58.26 66.10
N LYS A 4 -11.77 -57.94 66.79
CA LYS A 4 -11.20 -56.59 66.85
C LYS A 4 -10.44 -56.30 65.56
N ARG A 5 -11.06 -55.50 64.70
CA ARG A 5 -10.48 -54.95 63.46
C ARG A 5 -9.34 -53.98 63.81
N ALA A 6 -8.10 -54.39 63.56
CA ALA A 6 -6.93 -53.53 63.69
C ALA A 6 -6.99 -52.40 62.64
N LYS A 7 -7.10 -51.16 63.11
CA LYS A 7 -7.01 -49.95 62.29
C LYS A 7 -5.54 -49.69 61.98
N LYS A 8 -5.08 -50.07 60.78
CA LYS A 8 -3.74 -49.74 60.29
C LYS A 8 -3.72 -48.24 59.93
N ASN A 9 -3.11 -47.45 60.81
CA ASN A 9 -2.87 -46.03 60.61
C ASN A 9 -1.86 -45.82 59.48
N ASN A 10 -2.17 -44.81 58.68
CA ASN A 10 -1.44 -44.30 57.54
C ASN A 10 -0.40 -43.29 58.06
N ASN A 11 0.89 -43.61 57.98
CA ASN A 11 2.00 -42.67 57.78
C ASN A 11 3.32 -43.42 57.82
N ASP A 12 4.05 -43.37 56.71
CA ASP A 12 5.49 -43.05 56.62
C ASP A 12 5.93 -43.36 55.17
N SER A 13 6.02 -42.35 54.31
CA SER A 13 7.16 -41.41 54.14
C SER A 13 8.32 -42.07 53.39
N GLY A 14 8.50 -41.70 52.13
CA GLY A 14 9.69 -42.11 51.36
C GLY A 14 9.78 -41.59 49.94
N GLY A 15 10.34 -40.37 49.78
CA GLY A 15 11.18 -40.04 48.61
C GLY A 15 10.59 -39.14 47.54
N GLY A 16 10.97 -37.86 47.56
CA GLY A 16 10.84 -36.94 46.43
C GLY A 16 10.51 -35.52 46.87
N GLY A 17 11.52 -34.74 47.26
CA GLY A 17 11.38 -33.32 47.54
C GLY A 17 11.03 -32.55 46.28
N GLY A 18 9.74 -32.46 45.97
CA GLY A 18 9.19 -31.61 44.92
C GLY A 18 8.69 -30.29 45.49
N ALA A 19 8.73 -29.23 44.68
CA ALA A 19 8.09 -27.96 45.04
C ALA A 19 6.59 -28.18 45.26
N PRO A 20 5.96 -27.49 46.22
CA PRO A 20 4.52 -27.57 46.44
C PRO A 20 3.74 -27.28 45.14
N GLY A 21 2.64 -28.00 44.88
CA GLY A 21 1.89 -27.88 43.62
C GLY A 21 1.40 -26.45 43.29
N TRP A 22 1.15 -25.61 44.30
CA TRP A 22 0.80 -24.20 44.13
C TRP A 22 1.96 -23.36 43.58
N MET A 23 3.19 -23.74 43.87
CA MET A 23 4.39 -23.07 43.37
C MET A 23 4.64 -23.43 41.90
N VAL A 24 4.24 -24.64 41.48
CA VAL A 24 4.31 -25.08 40.09
C VAL A 24 3.35 -24.30 39.21
N THR A 25 2.09 -24.10 39.64
CA THR A 25 1.11 -23.31 38.88
C THR A 25 1.46 -21.81 38.85
N TYR A 26 2.04 -21.29 39.94
CA TYR A 26 2.57 -19.93 39.97
C TYR A 26 3.75 -19.75 39.00
N GLY A 27 4.68 -20.71 38.97
CA GLY A 27 5.82 -20.72 38.05
C GLY A 27 5.41 -20.80 36.58
N ASP A 28 4.33 -21.54 36.28
CA ASP A 28 3.74 -21.61 34.94
C ASP A 28 3.18 -20.24 34.51
N LEU A 29 2.40 -19.57 35.37
CA LEU A 29 1.86 -18.24 35.09
C LEU A 29 2.95 -17.17 34.90
N MET A 30 4.01 -17.20 35.71
CA MET A 30 5.17 -16.30 35.57
C MET A 30 5.92 -16.54 34.25
N SER A 31 6.03 -17.80 33.81
CA SER A 31 6.68 -18.15 32.54
C SER A 31 5.83 -17.73 31.34
N LEU A 32 4.51 -17.86 31.42
CA LEU A 32 3.58 -17.32 30.41
C LEU A 32 3.68 -15.80 30.31
N LEU A 33 3.78 -15.10 31.44
CA LEU A 33 3.93 -13.65 31.47
C LEU A 33 5.28 -13.21 30.88
N LEU A 34 6.37 -13.90 31.22
CA LEU A 34 7.70 -13.65 30.64
C LEU A 34 7.70 -13.86 29.12
N CYS A 35 7.17 -15.00 28.67
CA CYS A 35 7.02 -15.31 27.25
C CYS A 35 6.18 -14.23 26.54
N PHE A 36 5.09 -13.79 27.15
CA PHE A 36 4.25 -12.72 26.62
C PHE A 36 5.00 -11.39 26.47
N PHE A 37 5.79 -10.97 27.47
CA PHE A 37 6.58 -9.74 27.35
C PHE A 37 7.70 -9.85 26.31
N VAL A 38 8.34 -11.01 26.16
CA VAL A 38 9.33 -11.24 25.10
C VAL A 38 8.70 -11.13 23.70
N LEU A 39 7.47 -11.61 23.53
CA LEU A 39 6.70 -11.45 22.29
C LEU A 39 6.34 -9.97 22.04
N LEU A 40 5.92 -9.23 23.07
CA LEU A 40 5.64 -7.79 22.95
C LEU A 40 6.90 -7.00 22.57
N VAL A 41 8.05 -7.31 23.18
CA VAL A 41 9.34 -6.69 22.86
C VAL A 41 9.75 -6.99 21.42
N SER A 42 9.46 -8.19 20.92
CA SER A 42 9.74 -8.58 19.52
C SER A 42 8.96 -7.76 18.49
N PHE A 43 7.81 -7.17 18.86
CA PHE A 43 7.04 -6.26 17.99
C PHE A 43 7.41 -4.78 18.18
N SER A 44 8.19 -4.42 19.20
CA SER A 44 8.44 -3.02 19.62
C SER A 44 9.40 -2.24 18.72
N SER A 45 9.92 -2.84 17.65
CA SER A 45 10.77 -2.14 16.69
C SER A 45 10.44 -2.55 15.26
N ILE A 46 9.19 -2.31 14.87
CA ILE A 46 8.83 -2.27 13.46
C ILE A 46 9.32 -0.95 12.87
N GLU A 47 10.39 -1.07 12.10
CA GLU A 47 10.93 -0.03 11.23
C GLU A 47 9.85 0.37 10.20
N MET A 48 9.27 1.57 10.37
CA MET A 48 8.14 2.10 9.56
C MET A 48 8.37 1.91 8.04
N ALA A 49 9.63 1.97 7.59
CA ALA A 49 10.01 1.79 6.19
C ALA A 49 9.83 0.34 5.67
N LYS A 50 10.06 -0.68 6.50
CA LYS A 50 9.83 -2.10 6.14
C LYS A 50 8.35 -2.45 6.19
N PHE A 51 7.60 -1.86 7.12
CA PHE A 51 6.15 -2.03 7.23
C PHE A 51 5.41 -1.42 6.03
N GLN A 52 5.82 -0.22 5.58
CA GLN A 52 5.27 0.39 4.36
C GLN A 52 5.59 -0.45 3.10
N LYS A 53 6.79 -1.04 3.00
CA LYS A 53 7.13 -1.97 1.91
C LYS A 53 6.29 -3.25 1.94
N ALA A 54 6.06 -3.82 3.13
CA ALA A 54 5.22 -5.00 3.30
C ALA A 54 3.73 -4.71 3.04
N LEU A 55 3.21 -3.57 3.52
CA LEU A 55 1.84 -3.12 3.24
C LEU A 55 1.63 -2.77 1.76
N GLY A 56 2.64 -2.22 1.07
CA GLY A 56 2.62 -2.01 -0.37
C GLY A 56 2.48 -3.32 -1.16
N SER A 57 3.21 -4.36 -0.75
CA SER A 57 3.09 -5.71 -1.32
C SER A 57 1.75 -6.38 -0.99
N LEU A 58 1.19 -6.16 0.20
CA LEU A 58 -0.12 -6.71 0.59
C LEU A 58 -1.28 -5.99 -0.10
N LYS A 59 -1.24 -4.66 -0.25
CA LYS A 59 -2.26 -3.91 -1.01
C LYS A 59 -2.30 -4.32 -2.48
N GLY A 60 -1.17 -4.69 -3.07
CA GLY A 60 -1.11 -5.26 -4.43
C GLY A 60 -1.69 -6.68 -4.53
N ALA A 61 -1.55 -7.50 -3.48
CA ALA A 61 -2.02 -8.89 -3.45
C ALA A 61 -3.47 -9.06 -2.92
N LEU A 62 -3.98 -8.12 -2.12
CA LEU A 62 -5.34 -8.11 -1.55
C LEU A 62 -6.29 -7.14 -2.28
N GLY A 63 -5.95 -6.75 -3.51
CA GLY A 63 -6.85 -6.01 -4.39
C GLY A 63 -8.08 -6.84 -4.72
N VAL A 64 -9.25 -6.36 -4.27
CA VAL A 64 -10.59 -6.89 -4.56
C VAL A 64 -10.68 -7.35 -6.02
N LEU A 65 -10.81 -8.67 -6.20
CA LEU A 65 -11.03 -9.30 -7.50
C LEU A 65 -12.43 -8.99 -8.03
N PRO A 66 -12.57 -8.63 -9.32
CA PRO A 66 -13.61 -9.19 -10.15
C PRO A 66 -13.02 -10.38 -10.94
N ARG A 67 -13.44 -11.59 -10.53
CA ARG A 67 -13.62 -12.82 -11.33
C ARG A 67 -12.62 -13.12 -12.48
N GLN A 68 -11.63 -13.99 -12.16
CA GLN A 68 -11.05 -15.15 -12.91
C GLN A 68 -10.79 -15.01 -14.44
N GLU A 69 -9.66 -15.38 -15.06
CA GLU A 69 -8.53 -16.27 -14.71
C GLU A 69 -7.26 -15.78 -15.46
N THR A 70 -6.09 -15.87 -14.82
CA THR A 70 -4.84 -16.46 -15.35
C THR A 70 -3.66 -16.09 -14.45
N VAL A 71 -2.83 -17.10 -14.14
CA VAL A 71 -1.70 -17.09 -13.20
C VAL A 71 -0.47 -16.37 -13.79
N PHE A 72 -0.65 -15.48 -14.77
CA PHE A 72 0.44 -14.73 -15.40
C PHE A 72 0.10 -13.23 -15.43
N LYS A 73 0.46 -12.52 -14.36
CA LYS A 73 0.73 -11.08 -14.46
C LYS A 73 2.23 -10.86 -14.39
N GLN A 74 2.90 -11.32 -15.44
CA GLN A 74 4.26 -10.92 -15.75
C GLN A 74 4.17 -9.45 -16.19
N TRP A 75 4.94 -8.57 -15.54
CA TRP A 75 5.10 -7.14 -15.83
C TRP A 75 3.96 -6.19 -15.40
N GLU A 76 3.86 -5.91 -14.10
CA GLU A 76 3.44 -4.56 -13.68
C GLU A 76 4.71 -3.74 -13.41
N PRO A 77 4.94 -2.63 -14.15
CA PRO A 77 6.09 -1.77 -13.87
C PRO A 77 5.95 -1.20 -12.47
N VAL A 78 6.91 -1.50 -11.59
CA VAL A 78 7.06 -0.80 -10.31
C VAL A 78 7.37 0.65 -10.65
N MET A 79 6.38 1.54 -10.48
CA MET A 79 6.53 2.95 -10.75
C MET A 79 7.54 3.55 -9.75
N PRO A 80 8.65 4.17 -10.20
CA PRO A 80 9.59 4.84 -9.31
C PRO A 80 8.89 5.99 -8.58
N GLN A 81 9.02 6.02 -7.27
CA GLN A 81 8.59 7.16 -6.45
C GLN A 81 9.54 8.34 -6.67
N LEU A 82 9.01 9.53 -6.97
CA LEU A 82 9.84 10.71 -7.30
C LEU A 82 10.71 11.12 -6.10
N THR A 83 12.02 11.25 -6.31
CA THR A 83 12.94 11.90 -5.36
C THR A 83 12.63 13.40 -5.21
N ASP A 84 13.08 14.03 -4.11
CA ASP A 84 12.82 15.46 -3.84
C ASP A 84 13.31 16.40 -4.96
N TYR A 85 14.42 16.03 -5.61
CA TYR A 85 14.95 16.73 -6.77
C TYR A 85 13.99 16.66 -7.97
N GLU A 86 13.49 15.46 -8.27
CA GLU A 86 12.53 15.24 -9.34
C GLU A 86 11.22 15.98 -9.05
N LYS A 87 10.72 15.94 -7.81
CA LYS A 87 9.54 16.73 -7.39
C LYS A 87 9.69 18.23 -7.64
N LYS A 88 10.89 18.79 -7.47
CA LYS A 88 11.18 20.21 -7.74
C LYS A 88 11.19 20.49 -9.25
N ARG A 89 11.76 19.59 -10.05
CA ARG A 89 11.75 19.66 -11.52
C ARG A 89 10.32 19.58 -12.06
N THR A 90 9.54 18.62 -11.59
CA THR A 90 8.13 18.40 -11.94
C THR A 90 7.28 19.65 -11.70
N ARG A 91 7.44 20.29 -10.53
CA ARG A 91 6.75 21.55 -10.22
C ARG A 91 7.12 22.69 -11.16
N LYS A 92 8.41 22.81 -11.51
CA LYS A 92 8.87 23.84 -12.46
C LYS A 92 8.24 23.63 -13.84
N VAL A 93 8.27 22.39 -14.34
CA VAL A 93 7.65 22.03 -15.62
C VAL A 93 6.15 22.35 -15.62
N ILE A 94 5.41 21.97 -14.57
CA ILE A 94 3.97 22.28 -14.48
C ILE A 94 3.71 23.80 -14.51
N SER A 95 4.59 24.60 -13.91
CA SER A 95 4.45 26.06 -13.95
C SER A 95 4.69 26.64 -15.36
N GLU A 96 5.65 26.08 -16.10
CA GLU A 96 5.93 26.45 -17.49
C GLU A 96 4.77 26.05 -18.41
N LEU A 97 4.27 24.82 -18.26
CA LEU A 97 3.09 24.31 -18.98
C LEU A 97 1.87 25.21 -18.75
N ARG A 98 1.61 25.58 -17.50
CA ARG A 98 0.49 26.46 -17.15
C ARG A 98 0.62 27.82 -17.83
N ASN A 99 1.83 28.38 -17.90
CA ASN A 99 2.07 29.68 -18.53
C ASN A 99 1.90 29.62 -20.06
N MET A 100 2.35 28.53 -20.69
CA MET A 100 2.20 28.34 -22.14
C MET A 100 0.73 28.14 -22.56
N VAL A 101 -0.07 27.45 -21.75
CA VAL A 101 -1.49 27.18 -22.06
C VAL A 101 -2.40 28.39 -21.74
N LYS A 102 -2.04 29.22 -20.75
CA LYS A 102 -2.78 30.46 -20.40
C LYS A 102 -2.87 31.45 -21.55
N GLY A 103 -1.84 31.54 -22.41
CA GLY A 103 -1.80 32.50 -23.52
C GLY A 103 -2.80 32.25 -24.66
N LYS A 104 -3.48 31.08 -24.69
CA LYS A 104 -4.34 30.67 -25.81
C LYS A 104 -5.82 30.51 -25.46
N GLY A 105 -6.25 30.83 -24.23
CA GLY A 105 -7.66 30.68 -23.80
C GLY A 105 -8.11 29.22 -23.61
N ILE A 106 -7.18 28.27 -23.73
CA ILE A 106 -7.41 26.82 -23.66
C ILE A 106 -7.25 26.31 -22.20
N SER A 107 -6.75 27.16 -21.30
CA SER A 107 -6.43 26.83 -19.91
C SER A 107 -7.60 26.36 -19.05
N LYS A 108 -8.84 26.58 -19.48
CA LYS A 108 -10.01 26.21 -18.67
C LYS A 108 -10.34 24.71 -18.78
N ASN A 109 -9.91 24.05 -19.85
CA ASN A 109 -10.24 22.66 -20.17
C ASN A 109 -9.03 21.72 -20.05
N LEU A 110 -7.88 22.24 -19.58
CA LEU A 110 -6.67 21.49 -19.31
C LEU A 110 -6.22 21.70 -17.87
N THR A 111 -6.14 20.61 -17.12
CA THR A 111 -5.64 20.61 -15.75
C THR A 111 -4.33 19.85 -15.67
N PHE A 112 -3.36 20.42 -14.96
CA PHE A 112 -2.04 19.81 -14.72
C PHE A 112 -1.88 19.58 -13.23
N GLU A 113 -1.63 18.34 -12.84
CA GLU A 113 -1.49 17.92 -11.45
C GLU A 113 -0.12 17.25 -11.23
N ALA A 114 0.57 17.65 -10.17
CA ALA A 114 1.80 16.99 -9.71
C ALA A 114 1.40 15.91 -8.71
N THR A 115 1.81 14.68 -8.96
CA THR A 115 1.66 13.55 -8.05
C THR A 115 3.03 13.05 -7.61
N ASP A 116 3.07 12.21 -6.58
CA ASP A 116 4.31 11.58 -6.12
C ASP A 116 4.94 10.64 -7.17
N ASP A 117 4.14 10.19 -8.14
CA ASP A 117 4.57 9.27 -9.21
C ASP A 117 4.79 9.99 -10.57
N GLY A 118 4.41 11.26 -10.73
CA GLY A 118 4.58 11.97 -12.00
C GLY A 118 3.69 13.19 -12.22
N ILE A 119 3.50 13.54 -13.51
CA ILE A 119 2.62 14.62 -13.96
C ILE A 119 1.36 14.01 -14.57
N ILE A 120 0.20 14.39 -14.06
CA ILE A 120 -1.09 14.04 -14.66
C ILE A 120 -1.58 15.24 -15.46
N ILE A 121 -1.89 15.01 -16.73
CA ILE A 121 -2.50 16.00 -17.64
C ILE A 121 -3.93 15.53 -17.88
N ARG A 122 -4.91 16.29 -17.39
CA ARG A 122 -6.33 16.03 -17.62
C ARG A 122 -6.85 16.99 -18.69
N ILE A 123 -7.54 16.42 -19.68
CA ILE A 123 -8.16 17.14 -20.79
C ILE A 123 -9.65 16.85 -20.75
N ASP A 124 -10.48 17.89 -20.74
CA ASP A 124 -11.94 17.71 -20.68
C ASP A 124 -12.50 17.18 -22.01
N SER A 125 -13.33 16.14 -21.98
CA SER A 125 -13.89 15.49 -23.18
C SER A 125 -14.49 16.44 -24.23
N PRO A 126 -15.21 17.52 -23.88
CA PRO A 126 -15.79 18.44 -24.87
C PRO A 126 -14.77 19.15 -25.78
N ILE A 127 -13.49 19.22 -25.37
CA ILE A 127 -12.43 19.80 -26.22
C ILE A 127 -11.91 18.79 -27.25
N LEU A 128 -11.95 17.49 -26.91
CA LEU A 128 -11.45 16.40 -27.74
C LEU A 128 -12.54 15.85 -28.66
N TYR A 129 -13.76 15.68 -28.16
CA TYR A 129 -14.82 14.90 -28.82
C TYR A 129 -16.14 15.67 -28.91
N ASN A 130 -16.98 15.33 -29.88
CA ASN A 130 -18.40 15.68 -29.82
C ASN A 130 -19.14 14.74 -28.86
N SER A 131 -20.33 15.13 -28.43
CA SER A 131 -21.16 14.29 -27.55
C SER A 131 -21.53 12.98 -28.26
N GLY A 132 -21.18 11.83 -27.64
CA GLY A 132 -21.46 10.50 -28.19
C GLY A 132 -20.55 10.06 -29.35
N GLU A 133 -19.51 10.84 -29.70
CA GLU A 133 -18.57 10.50 -30.76
C GLU A 133 -17.18 10.21 -30.17
N ALA A 134 -16.44 9.29 -30.78
CA ALA A 134 -15.05 8.98 -30.41
C ALA A 134 -14.03 9.64 -31.35
N GLU A 135 -14.49 10.37 -32.37
CA GLU A 135 -13.61 11.04 -33.32
C GLU A 135 -13.05 12.34 -32.74
N ILE A 136 -11.72 12.50 -32.82
CA ILE A 136 -11.05 13.68 -32.28
C ILE A 136 -11.34 14.88 -33.19
N LYS A 137 -11.82 15.97 -32.58
CA LYS A 137 -12.08 17.24 -33.24
C LYS A 137 -10.81 17.78 -33.89
N PRO A 138 -10.87 18.31 -35.13
CA PRO A 138 -9.73 18.97 -35.79
C PRO A 138 -9.08 20.08 -34.95
N ARG A 139 -9.89 20.77 -34.11
CA ARG A 139 -9.42 21.83 -33.22
C ARG A 139 -8.58 21.33 -32.03
N ALA A 140 -8.62 20.04 -31.73
CA ALA A 140 -7.85 19.44 -30.64
C ALA A 140 -6.41 19.10 -31.04
N PHE A 141 -6.15 18.78 -32.31
CA PHE A 141 -4.80 18.41 -32.79
C PHE A 141 -3.72 19.45 -32.45
N PRO A 142 -3.93 20.77 -32.64
CA PRO A 142 -2.92 21.76 -32.26
C PRO A 142 -2.58 21.79 -30.76
N ILE A 143 -3.47 21.28 -29.91
CA ILE A 143 -3.25 21.15 -28.46
C ILE A 143 -2.46 19.87 -28.20
N LEU A 144 -2.87 18.76 -28.81
CA LEU A 144 -2.19 17.48 -28.68
C LEU A 144 -0.75 17.55 -29.19
N ASP A 145 -0.51 18.20 -30.33
CA ASP A 145 0.83 18.39 -30.91
C ASP A 145 1.76 19.15 -29.94
N LYS A 146 1.23 20.15 -29.25
CA LYS A 146 1.98 20.89 -28.22
C LYS A 146 2.31 20.05 -27.01
N ILE A 147 1.36 19.22 -26.55
CA ILE A 147 1.63 18.30 -25.45
C ILE A 147 2.72 17.33 -25.87
N MET A 148 2.64 16.79 -27.09
CA MET A 148 3.65 15.91 -27.64
C MET A 148 5.03 16.58 -27.69
N GLU A 149 5.12 17.81 -28.21
CA GLU A 149 6.36 18.60 -28.23
C GLU A 149 6.96 18.80 -26.82
N LEU A 150 6.10 19.08 -25.83
CA LEU A 150 6.52 19.28 -24.44
C LEU A 150 6.99 17.99 -23.77
N THR A 151 6.39 16.86 -24.14
CA THR A 151 6.75 15.55 -23.61
C THR A 151 7.85 14.85 -24.40
N ALA A 152 8.22 15.35 -25.60
CA ALA A 152 9.21 14.72 -26.48
C ALA A 152 10.61 14.65 -25.84
N ASP A 153 10.97 15.66 -25.05
CA ASP A 153 12.25 15.72 -24.35
C ASP A 153 12.28 14.90 -23.04
N TRP A 154 11.16 14.26 -22.66
CA TRP A 154 11.09 13.52 -21.41
C TRP A 154 11.46 12.05 -21.64
N SER A 155 12.45 11.56 -20.91
CA SER A 155 12.84 10.15 -20.90
C SER A 155 11.84 9.22 -20.20
N ASN A 156 10.63 9.71 -19.89
CA ASN A 156 9.64 9.03 -19.06
C ASN A 156 8.60 8.34 -19.93
N SER A 157 8.03 7.24 -19.43
CA SER A 157 6.91 6.56 -20.11
C SER A 157 5.64 7.41 -20.06
N ILE A 158 5.02 7.64 -21.22
CA ILE A 158 3.73 8.30 -21.33
C ILE A 158 2.63 7.23 -21.33
N ARG A 159 1.61 7.42 -20.47
CA ARG A 159 0.42 6.57 -20.41
C ARG A 159 -0.81 7.42 -20.73
N ILE A 160 -1.62 6.95 -21.67
CA ILE A 160 -2.85 7.62 -22.12
C ILE A 160 -4.04 6.80 -21.61
N GLU A 161 -4.93 7.44 -20.86
CA GLU A 161 -6.13 6.83 -20.28
C GLU A 161 -7.36 7.66 -20.65
N GLY A 162 -8.46 6.99 -21.02
CA GLY A 162 -9.74 7.61 -21.30
C GLY A 162 -10.79 7.16 -20.30
N HIS A 163 -11.61 8.09 -19.81
CA HIS A 163 -12.75 7.81 -18.94
C HIS A 163 -14.04 8.32 -19.59
N THR A 164 -15.10 7.54 -19.49
CA THR A 164 -16.48 7.96 -19.83
C THR A 164 -17.29 8.03 -18.55
N ASP A 165 -18.14 9.04 -18.42
CA ASP A 165 -19.23 9.03 -17.45
C ASP A 165 -20.30 8.03 -17.91
N ASN A 166 -20.90 7.32 -16.95
CA ASN A 166 -22.02 6.40 -17.21
C ASN A 166 -23.33 7.18 -17.42
#